data_AF-A0A5S9MIE7-F1
#
_entry.id   AF-A0A5S9MIE7-F1
#
_cell.length_a   1.000
_cell.length_b   1.000
_cell.length_c   1.000
_cell.angle_alpha   90.00
_cell.angle_beta   90.00
_cell.angle_gamma   90.00
#
_symmetry.space_group_name_H-M   'P 1'
#
loop_
_entity.id
_entity.type
_entity.pdbx_description
1 polymer ?
#
loop_
_entity_poly.entity_id
_entity_poly.type
_entity_poly.pdbx_seq_one_letter_code
_entity_poly.pdbx_strand_id
1 'polypeptide(L)'
;MFLGLTALYDRFVSVFVVMLQGSSYGHYEEWLTTNTNGMNVTKIGVLILPLLLAFFYRKRLRELTPESDYIVNFCLLGFLFGILATKDVIYARFHIYFGLYQLILLPYFTRIFDQRSNVFMYVGIAVCYILYSIMLMPFDSSVLPYRTIFNK
;
A
#
# COMPACT_ATOMS: atom_id res chain seq x y z
N MET A 1 -7.35 -9.92 -17.29
CA MET A 1 -5.93 -9.53 -17.47
C MET A 1 -5.16 -9.56 -16.17
N PHE A 2 -5.54 -8.78 -15.15
CA PHE A 2 -4.82 -8.70 -13.86
C PHE A 2 -4.63 -10.05 -13.14
N LEU A 3 -5.68 -10.88 -13.05
CA LEU A 3 -5.60 -12.24 -12.47
C LEU A 3 -4.77 -13.23 -13.31
N GLY A 4 -4.64 -12.99 -14.61
CA GLY A 4 -3.78 -13.81 -15.48
C GLY A 4 -2.30 -13.53 -15.23
N LEU A 5 -1.95 -12.26 -14.94
CA LEU A 5 -0.59 -11.85 -14.63
C LEU A 5 -0.09 -12.47 -13.32
N THR A 6 -0.96 -12.59 -12.32
CA THR A 6 -0.62 -13.21 -11.03
C THR A 6 -0.39 -14.71 -11.17
N ALA A 7 -1.20 -15.40 -11.97
CA ALA A 7 -1.01 -16.83 -12.23
C ALA A 7 0.29 -17.11 -13.02
N LEU A 8 0.70 -16.20 -13.91
CA LEU A 8 1.99 -16.27 -14.59
C LEU A 8 3.16 -16.04 -13.63
N TYR A 9 3.00 -15.14 -12.65
CA TYR A 9 3.99 -14.91 -11.62
C TYR A 9 4.25 -16.16 -10.78
N ASP A 10 3.21 -16.85 -10.31
CA ASP A 10 3.37 -18.08 -9.51
C ASP A 10 4.15 -19.15 -10.30
N ARG A 11 3.85 -19.27 -11.60
CA ARG A 11 4.59 -20.16 -12.51
C ARG A 11 6.04 -19.73 -12.70
N PHE A 12 6.29 -18.44 -12.89
CA PHE A 12 7.64 -17.91 -13.03
C PHE A 12 8.48 -18.17 -11.77
N VAL A 13 7.95 -17.89 -10.59
CA VAL A 13 8.63 -18.13 -9.30
C VAL A 13 8.99 -19.61 -9.15
N SER A 14 8.09 -20.53 -9.50
CA SER A 14 8.36 -21.97 -9.42
C SER A 14 9.54 -22.41 -10.29
N VAL A 15 9.66 -21.89 -11.52
CA VAL A 15 10.77 -22.20 -12.43
C VAL A 15 12.07 -21.55 -11.92
N PHE A 16 11.97 -20.34 -11.40
CA PHE A 16 13.11 -19.60 -10.86
C PHE A 16 13.71 -20.29 -9.63
N VAL A 17 12.88 -20.81 -8.73
CA VAL A 17 13.32 -21.58 -7.56
C VAL A 17 14.10 -22.84 -7.98
N VAL A 18 13.61 -23.59 -8.98
CA VAL A 18 14.31 -24.77 -9.51
C VAL A 18 15.69 -24.42 -10.07
N MET A 19 15.83 -23.25 -10.73
CA MET A 19 17.14 -22.77 -11.19
C MET A 19 18.07 -22.38 -10.04
N LEU A 20 17.54 -21.82 -8.94
CA LEU A 20 18.33 -21.37 -7.79
C LEU A 20 18.82 -22.50 -6.89
N GLN A 21 18.12 -23.64 -6.84
CA GLN A 21 18.47 -24.80 -6.01
C GLN A 21 19.92 -25.29 -6.20
N GLY A 22 20.48 -25.14 -7.40
CA GLY A 22 21.87 -25.52 -7.71
C GLY A 22 22.94 -24.46 -7.35
N SER A 23 22.54 -23.33 -6.77
CA SER A 23 23.43 -22.19 -6.46
C SER A 23 23.54 -21.94 -4.95
N SER A 24 24.51 -21.11 -4.53
CA SER A 24 24.60 -20.63 -3.15
C SER A 24 23.36 -19.87 -2.66
N TYR A 25 22.43 -19.53 -3.56
CA TYR A 25 21.16 -18.86 -3.25
C TYR A 25 19.99 -19.83 -3.02
N GLY A 26 20.20 -21.15 -3.07
CA GLY A 26 19.15 -22.15 -2.84
C GLY A 26 18.45 -22.03 -1.49
N HIS A 27 19.12 -21.48 -0.46
CA HIS A 27 18.52 -21.21 0.84
C HIS A 27 17.39 -20.16 0.82
N TYR A 28 17.26 -19.37 -0.26
CA TYR A 28 16.15 -18.43 -0.44
C TYR A 28 14.84 -19.10 -0.92
N GLU A 29 14.86 -20.39 -1.28
CA GLU A 29 13.66 -21.13 -1.70
C GLU A 29 12.56 -21.10 -0.64
N GLU A 30 12.91 -21.39 0.62
CA GLU A 30 11.95 -21.40 1.73
C GLU A 30 11.35 -20.00 1.94
N TRP A 31 12.16 -18.95 1.80
CA TRP A 31 11.72 -17.57 1.88
C TRP A 31 10.79 -17.18 0.70
N LEU A 32 11.08 -17.65 -0.51
CA LEU A 32 10.29 -17.34 -1.71
C LEU A 32 8.94 -18.08 -1.75
N THR A 33 8.87 -19.27 -1.14
CA THR A 33 7.70 -20.15 -1.22
C THR A 33 6.81 -20.09 0.03
N THR A 34 7.39 -19.81 1.20
CA THR A 34 6.69 -19.94 2.50
C THR A 34 6.39 -18.58 3.14
N ASN A 35 7.05 -17.50 2.71
CA ASN A 35 6.93 -16.21 3.35
C ASN A 35 5.66 -15.45 2.90
N THR A 36 4.56 -15.79 3.55
CA THR A 36 3.21 -15.25 3.36
C THR A 36 2.91 -14.05 4.27
N ASN A 37 3.91 -13.49 4.95
CA ASN A 37 3.79 -12.25 5.74
C ASN A 37 3.72 -11.02 4.82
N GLY A 38 2.70 -10.98 3.98
CA GLY A 38 2.39 -9.85 3.11
C GLY A 38 1.89 -8.63 3.89
N MET A 39 1.19 -7.76 3.17
CA MET A 39 0.61 -6.54 3.70
C MET A 39 -0.69 -6.83 4.47
N ASN A 40 -0.83 -6.24 5.66
CA ASN A 40 -2.05 -6.33 6.45
C ASN A 40 -3.28 -5.82 5.66
N VAL A 41 -4.38 -6.58 5.70
CA VAL A 41 -5.66 -6.28 5.07
C VAL A 41 -6.21 -4.91 5.53
N THR A 42 -5.92 -4.48 6.76
CA THR A 42 -6.36 -3.16 7.26
C THR A 42 -5.84 -2.00 6.41
N LYS A 43 -4.63 -2.13 5.83
CA LYS A 43 -4.07 -1.13 4.91
C LYS A 43 -4.90 -0.99 3.62
N ILE A 44 -5.56 -2.05 3.16
CA ILE A 44 -6.44 -2.00 1.97
C ILE A 44 -7.61 -1.03 2.21
N GLY A 45 -8.21 -1.05 3.40
CA GLY A 45 -9.28 -0.12 3.77
C GLY A 45 -8.83 1.34 3.80
N VAL A 46 -7.56 1.59 4.12
CA VAL A 46 -6.99 2.95 4.11
C VAL A 46 -6.65 3.39 2.70
N LEU A 47 -6.19 2.47 1.84
CA LEU A 47 -5.90 2.75 0.43
C LEU A 47 -7.17 3.06 -0.38
N ILE A 48 -8.29 2.42 -0.07
CA ILE A 48 -9.54 2.64 -0.83
C ILE A 48 -10.17 4.01 -0.52
N LEU A 49 -9.97 4.55 0.68
CA LEU A 49 -10.64 5.77 1.14
C LEU A 49 -10.35 7.01 0.28
N PRO A 50 -9.08 7.41 0.02
CA PRO A 50 -8.80 8.53 -0.88
C PRO A 50 -9.14 8.21 -2.34
N LEU A 51 -9.14 6.94 -2.76
CA LEU A 51 -9.58 6.54 -4.11
C LEU A 51 -11.08 6.77 -4.30
N LEU A 52 -11.91 6.42 -3.30
CA LEU A 52 -13.35 6.71 -3.33
C LEU A 52 -13.61 8.21 -3.37
N LEU A 53 -12.90 8.99 -2.55
CA LEU A 53 -12.99 10.45 -2.58
C LEU A 53 -12.58 11.01 -3.95
N ALA A 54 -11.50 10.50 -4.56
CA ALA A 54 -11.08 10.89 -5.91
C ALA A 54 -12.16 10.57 -6.95
N PHE A 55 -12.86 9.45 -6.81
CA PHE A 55 -13.92 9.05 -7.72
C PHE A 55 -15.15 9.98 -7.63
N PHE A 56 -15.60 10.32 -6.41
CA PHE A 56 -16.73 11.24 -6.22
C PHE A 56 -16.42 12.68 -6.64
N TYR A 57 -15.24 13.18 -6.31
CA TYR A 57 -14.84 14.56 -6.60
C TYR A 57 -14.04 14.72 -7.90
N ARG A 58 -13.99 13.68 -8.75
CA ARG A 58 -13.17 13.64 -9.97
C ARG A 58 -13.33 14.84 -10.88
N LYS A 59 -14.57 15.30 -11.09
CA LYS A 59 -14.85 16.46 -11.96
C LYS A 59 -14.19 17.73 -11.44
N ARG A 60 -14.34 18.01 -10.14
CA ARG A 60 -13.73 19.18 -9.48
C ARG A 60 -12.20 19.06 -9.42
N LEU A 61 -11.69 17.85 -9.20
CA LEU A 61 -10.24 17.58 -9.19
C LEU A 61 -9.63 17.90 -10.58
N ARG A 62 -10.32 17.50 -11.65
CA ARG A 62 -9.88 17.75 -13.03
C ARG A 62 -9.96 19.22 -13.44
N GLU A 63 -10.95 19.97 -12.94
CA GLU A 63 -11.06 21.41 -13.15
C GLU A 63 -9.92 22.18 -12.48
N LEU A 64 -9.51 21.76 -11.28
CA LEU A 64 -8.46 22.43 -10.52
C LEU A 64 -7.06 22.05 -11.00
N THR A 65 -6.82 20.75 -11.25
CA THR A 65 -5.54 20.20 -11.66
C THR A 65 -5.73 19.07 -12.67
N PRO A 66 -5.57 19.34 -13.98
CA PRO A 66 -5.75 18.32 -15.02
C PRO A 66 -4.75 17.16 -14.92
N GLU A 67 -3.59 17.36 -14.29
CA GLU A 67 -2.59 16.30 -14.05
C GLU A 67 -3.00 15.30 -12.97
N SER A 68 -4.04 15.58 -12.19
CA SER A 68 -4.52 14.71 -11.10
C SER A 68 -5.02 13.35 -11.60
N ASP A 69 -5.52 13.26 -12.84
CA ASP A 69 -6.01 12.01 -13.43
C ASP A 69 -4.91 10.92 -13.47
N TYR A 70 -3.66 11.30 -13.75
CA TYR A 70 -2.53 10.34 -13.74
C TYR A 70 -2.21 9.85 -12.34
N ILE A 71 -2.23 10.76 -11.35
CA ILE A 71 -1.96 10.44 -9.95
C ILE A 71 -3.03 9.48 -9.41
N VAL A 72 -4.30 9.73 -9.72
CA VAL A 72 -5.41 8.84 -9.35
C VAL A 72 -5.25 7.46 -9.97
N ASN A 73 -4.81 7.37 -11.23
CA ASN A 73 -4.53 6.08 -11.88
C ASN A 73 -3.38 5.34 -11.20
N PHE A 74 -2.30 6.03 -10.81
CA PHE A 74 -1.21 5.42 -10.05
C PHE A 74 -1.65 4.98 -8.65
N CYS A 75 -2.55 5.71 -7.99
CA CYS A 75 -3.16 5.26 -6.74
C CYS A 75 -4.02 4.02 -6.95
N LEU A 76 -4.76 3.93 -8.06
CA LEU A 76 -5.57 2.76 -8.41
C LEU A 76 -4.70 1.54 -8.67
N LEU A 77 -3.60 1.70 -9.40
CA LEU A 77 -2.59 0.65 -9.56
C LEU A 77 -1.99 0.25 -8.21
N GLY A 78 -1.65 1.22 -7.36
CA GLY A 78 -1.20 0.99 -5.99
C GLY A 78 -2.19 0.14 -5.19
N PHE A 79 -3.47 0.46 -5.23
CA PHE A 79 -4.52 -0.32 -4.57
C PHE A 79 -4.60 -1.75 -5.10
N LEU A 80 -4.53 -1.95 -6.42
CA LEU A 80 -4.51 -3.28 -7.03
C LEU A 80 -3.29 -4.10 -6.57
N PHE A 81 -2.09 -3.49 -6.55
CA PHE A 81 -0.90 -4.11 -5.98
C PHE A 81 -1.01 -4.33 -4.47
N GLY A 82 -1.74 -3.48 -3.75
CA GLY A 82 -2.03 -3.63 -2.34
C GLY A 82 -2.87 -4.88 -2.04
N ILE A 83 -3.86 -5.20 -2.89
CA ILE A 83 -4.62 -6.46 -2.78
C ILE A 83 -3.71 -7.68 -2.97
N LEU A 84 -2.77 -7.61 -3.91
CA LEU A 84 -1.78 -8.68 -4.12
C LEU A 84 -0.74 -8.73 -3.01
N ALA A 85 -0.39 -7.59 -2.44
CA ALA A 85 0.55 -7.45 -1.34
C ALA A 85 0.10 -8.24 -0.12
N THR A 86 -1.20 -8.43 0.10
CA THR A 86 -1.71 -9.29 1.17
C THR A 86 -1.36 -10.76 1.00
N LYS A 87 -1.08 -11.22 -0.23
CA LYS A 87 -0.69 -12.61 -0.50
C LYS A 87 0.80 -12.84 -0.32
N ASP A 88 1.64 -11.96 -0.89
CA ASP A 88 3.08 -12.13 -0.90
C ASP A 88 3.86 -10.86 -0.52
N VAL A 89 4.99 -11.06 0.16
CA VAL A 89 5.94 -10.00 0.53
C VAL A 89 6.50 -9.27 -0.68
N ILE A 90 6.67 -9.96 -1.82
CA ILE A 90 7.22 -9.36 -3.04
C ILE A 90 6.29 -8.26 -3.55
N TYR A 91 4.98 -8.52 -3.59
CA TYR A 91 4.00 -7.51 -3.95
C TYR A 91 3.93 -6.38 -2.92
N ALA A 92 4.15 -6.67 -1.63
CA ALA A 92 4.25 -5.63 -0.59
C ALA A 92 5.43 -4.67 -0.82
N ARG A 93 6.57 -5.18 -1.32
CA ARG A 93 7.72 -4.35 -1.70
C ARG A 93 7.43 -3.50 -2.93
N PHE A 94 6.66 -4.00 -3.90
CA PHE A 94 6.22 -3.18 -5.03
C PHE A 94 5.20 -2.12 -4.63
N HIS A 95 4.29 -2.45 -3.71
CA HIS A 95 3.26 -1.54 -3.23
C HIS A 95 3.84 -0.24 -2.62
N ILE A 96 4.99 -0.31 -1.93
CA ILE A 96 5.57 0.85 -1.25
C ILE A 96 5.88 2.01 -2.22
N TYR A 97 6.23 1.72 -3.48
CA TYR A 97 6.50 2.73 -4.49
C TYR A 97 5.24 3.49 -4.90
N PHE A 98 4.08 2.85 -4.82
CA PHE A 98 2.80 3.48 -5.10
C PHE A 98 2.26 4.30 -3.93
N GLY A 99 2.72 4.03 -2.71
CA GLY A 99 2.33 4.78 -1.51
C GLY A 99 2.65 6.27 -1.58
N LEU A 100 3.69 6.66 -2.33
CA LEU A 100 4.03 8.07 -2.55
C LEU A 100 2.91 8.83 -3.30
N TYR A 101 2.31 8.21 -4.33
CA TYR A 101 1.21 8.82 -5.06
C TYR A 101 -0.03 8.97 -4.19
N GLN A 102 -0.27 8.01 -3.30
CA GLN A 102 -1.35 8.07 -2.30
C GLN A 102 -1.20 9.30 -1.38
N LEU A 103 0.04 9.57 -0.94
CA LEU A 103 0.36 10.72 -0.08
C LEU A 103 0.20 12.04 -0.83
N ILE A 104 0.63 12.09 -2.09
CA ILE A 104 0.47 13.25 -2.97
C ILE A 104 -1.01 13.55 -3.26
N LEU A 105 -1.86 12.52 -3.34
CA LEU A 105 -3.30 12.68 -3.61
C LEU A 105 -4.04 13.40 -2.47
N LEU A 106 -3.62 13.21 -1.21
CA LEU A 106 -4.25 13.82 -0.03
C LEU A 106 -4.34 15.36 -0.05
N PRO A 107 -3.24 16.13 -0.27
CA PRO A 107 -3.30 17.59 -0.33
C PRO A 107 -4.06 18.13 -1.54
N TYR A 108 -4.29 17.34 -2.60
CA TYR A 108 -5.16 17.79 -3.69
C TYR A 108 -6.61 17.89 -3.25
N PHE A 109 -7.08 17.03 -2.34
CA PHE A 109 -8.43 17.13 -1.80
C PHE A 109 -8.64 18.44 -1.03
N THR A 110 -7.67 18.88 -0.25
CA THR A 110 -7.80 20.13 0.51
C THR A 110 -7.89 21.36 -0.39
N ARG A 111 -7.43 21.29 -1.64
CA ARG A 111 -7.57 22.41 -2.61
C ARG A 111 -8.94 22.47 -3.30
N ILE A 112 -9.71 21.38 -3.29
CA ILE A 112 -11.05 21.33 -3.89
C ILE A 112 -12.09 22.09 -3.05
N PHE A 113 -11.90 22.11 -1.73
CA PHE A 113 -12.88 22.63 -0.79
C PHE A 113 -12.61 24.11 -0.46
N ASP A 114 -13.70 24.85 -0.29
CA ASP A 114 -13.66 26.27 0.04
C ASP A 114 -13.02 26.51 1.42
N GLN A 115 -12.43 27.69 1.66
CA GLN A 115 -11.57 27.98 2.83
C GLN A 115 -12.21 27.62 4.18
N ARG A 116 -13.54 27.78 4.32
CA ARG A 116 -14.27 27.41 5.55
C ARG A 116 -14.44 25.91 5.75
N SER A 117 -14.66 25.13 4.69
CA SER A 117 -14.81 23.67 4.82
C SER A 117 -13.47 22.94 4.75
N ASN A 118 -12.41 23.65 4.34
CA ASN A 118 -11.06 23.09 4.26
C ASN A 118 -10.50 22.68 5.63
N VAL A 119 -10.83 23.44 6.69
CA VAL A 119 -10.42 23.11 8.07
C VAL A 119 -10.91 21.73 8.49
N PHE A 120 -12.16 21.36 8.15
CA PHE A 120 -12.70 20.03 8.42
C PHE A 120 -11.94 18.93 7.69
N MET A 121 -11.54 19.17 6.44
CA MET A 121 -10.73 18.22 5.68
C MET A 121 -9.33 18.05 6.26
N TYR A 122 -8.64 19.13 6.62
CA TYR A 122 -7.33 19.05 7.25
C TYR A 122 -7.36 18.27 8.56
N VAL A 123 -8.33 18.57 9.43
CA VAL A 123 -8.53 17.85 10.69
C VAL A 123 -8.88 16.38 10.42
N GLY A 124 -9.77 16.10 9.46
CA GLY A 124 -10.14 14.73 9.09
C GLY A 124 -8.95 13.90 8.62
N ILE A 125 -8.12 14.44 7.70
CA ILE A 125 -6.92 13.76 7.20
C ILE A 125 -5.93 13.52 8.34
N ALA A 126 -5.72 14.50 9.22
CA ALA A 126 -4.82 14.36 10.37
C ALA A 126 -5.29 13.27 11.35
N VAL A 127 -6.59 13.25 11.68
CA VAL A 127 -7.17 12.21 12.55
C VAL A 127 -7.05 10.83 11.91
N CYS A 128 -7.39 10.69 10.62
CA CYS A 128 -7.23 9.43 9.90
C CYS A 128 -5.76 8.96 9.89
N TYR A 129 -4.81 9.88 9.74
CA TYR A 129 -3.38 9.55 9.77
C TYR A 129 -2.92 9.08 11.15
N ILE A 130 -3.36 9.74 12.22
CA ILE A 130 -3.03 9.33 13.60
C ILE A 130 -3.63 7.94 13.90
N LEU A 131 -4.91 7.73 13.56
CA LEU A 131 -5.58 6.44 13.74
C LEU A 131 -4.88 5.33 12.96
N TYR A 132 -4.53 5.61 11.70
CA TYR A 132 -3.75 4.69 10.89
C TYR A 132 -2.42 4.35 11.55
N SER A 133 -1.67 5.35 12.03
CA SER A 133 -0.39 5.13 12.70
C SER A 133 -0.52 4.27 13.96
N ILE A 134 -1.56 4.47 14.76
CA ILE A 134 -1.81 3.68 15.98
C ILE A 134 -2.18 2.24 15.60
N MET A 135 -3.02 2.04 14.60
CA MET A 135 -3.39 0.70 14.11
C MET A 135 -2.21 -0.04 13.49
N LEU A 136 -1.26 0.67 12.87
CA LEU A 136 -0.12 0.07 12.18
C LEU A 136 0.99 -0.41 13.13
N MET A 137 1.25 0.38 14.17
CA MET A 137 2.35 0.19 15.11
C MET A 137 2.46 -1.23 15.71
N PRO A 138 1.37 -1.94 16.08
CA PRO A 138 1.46 -3.30 16.61
C PRO A 138 1.70 -4.39 15.56
N PHE A 139 1.52 -4.13 14.26
CA PHE A 139 1.55 -5.16 13.22
C PHE A 139 2.81 -5.18 12.36
N ASP A 140 3.30 -4.04 11.89
CA ASP A 140 4.45 -4.02 10.96
C ASP A 140 5.81 -4.02 11.68
N SER A 141 5.82 -3.56 12.93
CA SER A 141 7.02 -3.34 13.69
C SER A 141 6.83 -4.02 15.04
N SER A 142 7.40 -5.20 15.19
CA SER A 142 7.50 -5.94 16.45
C SER A 142 8.40 -5.23 17.48
N VAL A 143 8.29 -3.90 17.58
CA VAL A 143 9.06 -3.02 18.46
C VAL A 143 8.40 -2.82 19.83
N LEU A 144 7.19 -3.37 20.04
CA LEU A 144 6.49 -3.29 21.32
C LEU A 144 5.91 -4.65 21.77
N PRO A 145 6.11 -5.03 23.05
CA PRO A 145 6.96 -4.34 24.02
C PRO A 145 8.43 -4.66 23.72
N TYR A 146 9.29 -3.64 23.77
CA TYR A 146 10.73 -3.82 23.84
C TYR A 146 11.00 -4.77 25.03
N ARG A 147 11.22 -6.07 24.77
CA ARG A 147 11.77 -6.97 25.79
C ARG A 147 13.19 -6.47 26.01
N THR A 148 13.37 -5.57 26.97
CA THR A 148 14.69 -5.26 27.48
C THR A 148 15.30 -6.58 27.94
N ILE A 149 16.51 -6.86 27.46
CA ILE A 149 17.30 -8.06 27.79
C ILE A 149 17.71 -8.07 29.28
N PHE A 150 17.24 -7.09 30.06
CA PHE A 150 17.54 -6.86 31.47
C PHE A 150 16.48 -7.40 32.43
N ASN A 151 15.48 -8.14 31.97
CA ASN A 151 14.61 -8.90 32.87
C ASN A 151 15.05 -10.36 32.91
N LYS A 152 16.05 -10.64 33.74
CA LYS A 152 16.39 -11.96 34.24
C LYS A 152 16.77 -11.85 35.71
#